data_AF-A2FJB4-F1
#
_entry.id   AF-A2FJB4-F1
#
_cell.length_a   1.000
_cell.length_b   1.000
_cell.length_c   1.000
_cell.angle_alpha   90.00
_cell.angle_beta   90.00
_cell.angle_gamma   90.00
#
_symmetry.space_group_name_H-M   'P 1'
#
loop_
_entity.id
_entity.type
_entity.pdbx_description
1 polymer ?
#
loop_
_entity_poly.entity_id
_entity_poly.type
_entity_poly.pdbx_seq_one_letter_code
_entity_poly.pdbx_strand_id
1 'polypeptide(L)'
;MHTLPSMIIKYFNKSPMVVSTDLELGLNIKYDNPRQVGADRIVNAVGAIELYGEQSIIVDIGTAMTFCVVDKERNYLGGLIMPGIGISAEALFMMTSKLPKIKIIAPKKLFKLTQLVQCKRDFTTATLK
;
A
#
# COMPACT_ATOMS: atom_id res chain seq x y z
N MET A 1 15.15 -6.82 18.06
CA MET A 1 15.21 -5.86 16.94
C MET A 1 15.39 -4.47 17.56
N HIS A 2 16.64 -3.99 17.71
CA HIS A 2 16.98 -2.81 18.56
C HIS A 2 17.89 -1.78 17.88
N THR A 3 18.32 -2.00 16.63
CA THR A 3 19.39 -1.22 16.01
C THR A 3 19.03 0.24 15.75
N LEU A 4 17.82 0.52 15.26
CA LEU A 4 17.42 1.90 14.95
C LEU A 4 17.20 2.74 16.22
N PRO A 5 16.45 2.29 17.24
CA PRO A 5 16.33 3.07 18.48
C PRO A 5 17.67 3.30 19.19
N SER A 6 18.53 2.28 19.26
CA SER A 6 19.87 2.42 19.84
C SER A 6 20.76 3.39 19.06
N MET A 7 20.64 3.43 17.72
CA MET A 7 21.33 4.39 16.88
C MET A 7 20.86 5.82 17.16
N ILE A 8 19.54 6.04 17.31
CA ILE A 8 18.99 7.36 17.64
C ILE A 8 19.52 7.85 18.99
N ILE A 9 19.50 6.99 20.02
CA ILE A 9 20.01 7.34 21.35
C ILE A 9 21.52 7.63 21.27
N LYS A 10 22.30 6.78 20.62
CA LYS A 10 23.77 6.90 20.56
C LYS A 10 24.24 8.15 19.84
N TYR A 11 23.65 8.46 18.68
CA TYR A 11 24.15 9.52 17.81
C TYR A 11 23.42 10.85 17.97
N PHE A 12 22.18 10.85 18.45
CA PHE A 12 21.37 12.06 18.59
C PHE A 12 21.03 12.40 20.05
N ASN A 13 21.35 11.52 21.01
CA ASN A 13 21.01 11.70 22.42
C ASN A 13 19.51 11.97 22.63
N LYS A 14 18.67 11.27 21.88
CA LYS A 14 17.20 11.36 21.95
C LYS A 14 16.60 9.96 22.12
N SER A 15 15.54 9.88 22.92
CA SER A 15 14.70 8.69 23.00
C SER A 15 13.64 8.75 21.90
N PRO A 16 13.63 7.82 20.92
CA PRO A 16 12.63 7.83 19.86
C PRO A 16 11.29 7.35 20.38
N MET A 17 10.22 7.99 19.91
CA MET A 17 8.87 7.47 20.04
C MET A 17 8.64 6.42 18.95
N VAL A 18 8.31 5.19 19.34
CA VAL A 18 8.00 4.11 18.40
C VAL A 18 6.48 3.96 18.33
N VAL A 19 5.92 4.11 17.13
CA VAL A 19 4.47 3.97 16.93
C VAL A 19 4.06 2.52 17.16
N SER A 20 3.09 2.32 18.05
CA SER A 20 2.46 1.04 18.35
C SER A 20 1.01 1.25 18.77
N THR A 21 0.25 0.17 18.92
CA THR A 21 -1.12 0.21 19.45
C THR A 21 -1.20 0.54 20.94
N ASP A 22 -0.07 0.60 21.64
CA ASP A 22 -0.01 0.95 23.06
C ASP A 22 0.02 2.48 23.28
N LEU A 23 0.08 3.28 22.21
CA LEU A 23 0.05 4.74 22.27
C LEU A 23 -1.40 5.27 22.25
N GLU A 24 -1.62 6.43 22.88
CA GLU A 24 -2.88 7.17 22.79
C GLU A 24 -2.99 7.87 21.43
N LEU A 25 -3.50 7.14 20.43
CA LEU A 25 -3.55 7.62 19.04
C LEU A 25 -4.89 8.26 18.65
N GLY A 26 -5.89 8.27 19.55
CA GLY A 26 -7.25 8.71 19.24
C GLY A 26 -7.93 7.87 18.14
N LEU A 27 -7.44 6.65 17.92
CA LEU A 27 -7.90 5.71 16.90
C LEU A 27 -8.30 4.39 17.59
N ASN A 28 -9.53 3.94 17.36
CA ASN A 28 -10.06 2.72 17.96
C ASN A 28 -9.93 1.54 16.99
N ILE A 29 -9.01 0.61 17.24
CA ILE A 29 -8.74 -0.51 16.33
C ILE A 29 -9.69 -1.68 16.59
N LYS A 30 -10.57 -1.97 15.62
CA LYS A 30 -11.63 -3.00 15.71
C LYS A 30 -11.20 -4.40 15.24
N TYR A 31 -9.91 -4.72 15.30
CA TYR A 31 -9.41 -6.07 15.01
C TYR A 31 -9.56 -6.97 16.23
N ASP A 32 -9.73 -8.28 16.00
CA ASP A 32 -9.69 -9.30 17.07
C ASP A 32 -8.38 -9.22 17.86
N ASN A 33 -7.27 -8.93 17.16
CA ASN A 33 -5.98 -8.64 17.77
C ASN A 33 -5.40 -7.33 17.22
N PRO A 34 -5.55 -6.20 17.94
CA PRO A 34 -5.04 -4.90 17.51
C PRO A 34 -3.54 -4.88 17.22
N ARG A 35 -2.74 -5.68 17.93
CA ARG A 35 -1.27 -5.74 17.76
C ARG A 35 -0.84 -6.27 16.39
N GLN A 36 -1.75 -6.87 15.62
CA GLN A 36 -1.48 -7.34 14.26
C GLN A 36 -1.51 -6.22 13.21
N VAL A 37 -2.05 -5.05 13.54
CA VAL A 37 -2.06 -3.92 12.62
C VAL A 37 -0.66 -3.32 12.54
N GLY A 38 -0.13 -3.20 11.32
CA GLY A 38 1.18 -2.60 11.07
C GLY A 38 1.22 -1.13 11.47
N ALA A 39 2.38 -0.69 11.96
CA ALA A 39 2.58 0.71 12.38
C ALA A 39 2.39 1.70 11.21
N ASP A 40 2.71 1.29 9.98
CA ASP A 40 2.45 2.01 8.72
C ASP A 40 0.96 2.30 8.51
N ARG A 41 0.11 1.29 8.69
CA ARG A 41 -1.35 1.42 8.54
C ARG A 41 -1.96 2.30 9.64
N ILE A 42 -1.37 2.25 10.84
CA ILE A 42 -1.77 3.11 11.97
C ILE A 42 -1.45 4.58 11.68
N VAL A 43 -0.21 4.90 11.28
CA VAL A 43 0.17 6.29 10.98
C VAL A 43 -0.61 6.84 9.79
N ASN A 44 -0.89 6.01 8.79
CA ASN A 44 -1.73 6.37 7.65
C ASN A 44 -3.15 6.73 8.07
N ALA A 45 -3.76 5.95 8.97
CA ALA A 45 -5.11 6.23 9.48
C ALA A 45 -5.16 7.52 10.31
N VAL A 46 -4.21 7.70 11.24
CA VAL A 46 -4.12 8.91 12.06
C VAL A 46 -3.90 10.14 11.19
N GLY A 47 -2.98 10.06 10.22
CA GLY A 47 -2.71 11.16 9.28
C GLY A 47 -3.91 11.48 8.39
N ALA A 48 -4.67 10.46 7.94
CA ALA A 48 -5.87 10.67 7.16
C ALA A 48 -6.96 11.39 7.95
N ILE A 49 -7.17 11.01 9.22
CA ILE A 49 -8.11 11.70 10.11
C ILE A 49 -7.71 13.16 10.29
N GLU A 50 -6.44 13.42 10.58
CA GLU A 50 -5.96 14.78 10.87
C GLU A 50 -6.04 15.70 9.63
N LEU A 51 -5.72 15.18 8.45
CA LEU A 51 -5.65 15.99 7.23
C LEU A 51 -7.01 16.12 6.51
N TYR A 52 -7.89 15.12 6.63
CA TYR A 52 -9.09 15.02 5.80
C TYR A 52 -10.38 14.77 6.59
N GLY A 53 -10.32 14.60 7.92
CA GLY A 53 -11.45 14.36 8.81
C GLY A 53 -11.76 12.89 9.07
N GLU A 54 -12.69 12.65 9.99
CA GLU A 54 -13.18 11.32 10.34
C GLU A 54 -14.07 10.76 9.22
N GLN A 55 -13.97 9.46 8.93
CA GLN A 55 -14.52 8.76 7.75
C GLN A 55 -13.64 8.82 6.48
N SER A 56 -12.75 7.84 6.32
CA SER A 56 -11.88 7.75 5.15
C SER A 56 -11.59 6.30 4.74
N ILE A 57 -11.35 6.13 3.44
CA ILE A 57 -10.72 4.92 2.90
C ILE A 57 -9.33 5.33 2.45
N ILE A 58 -8.31 4.81 3.14
CA ILE A 58 -6.92 5.06 2.83
C ILE A 58 -6.43 3.95 1.91
N VAL A 59 -5.86 4.34 0.77
CA VAL A 59 -5.23 3.41 -0.18
C VAL A 59 -3.74 3.72 -0.24
N ASP A 60 -2.92 2.83 0.32
CA ASP A 60 -1.47 2.93 0.24
C ASP A 60 -0.96 2.03 -0.87
N ILE A 61 -0.30 2.63 -1.87
CA ILE A 61 0.22 1.94 -3.05
C ILE A 61 1.74 1.84 -2.93
N GLY A 62 2.20 0.79 -2.23
CA GLY A 62 3.61 0.49 -2.07
C GLY A 62 3.99 -0.86 -2.67
N THR A 63 4.93 -1.54 -2.02
CA THR A 63 5.33 -2.93 -2.33
C THR A 63 4.12 -3.87 -2.31
N ALA A 64 3.31 -3.76 -1.26
CA ALA A 64 1.93 -4.23 -1.25
C ALA A 64 1.00 -3.01 -1.39
N MET A 65 -0.21 -3.24 -1.89
CA MET A 65 -1.28 -2.25 -1.84
C MET A 65 -2.18 -2.57 -0.66
N THR A 66 -2.43 -1.57 0.19
CA THR A 66 -3.31 -1.73 1.35
C THR A 66 -4.51 -0.79 1.24
N PHE A 67 -5.65 -1.29 1.70
CA PHE A 67 -6.87 -0.51 1.89
C PHE A 67 -7.13 -0.49 3.37
N CYS A 68 -7.36 0.68 3.95
CA CYS A 68 -7.72 0.84 5.36
C CYS A 68 -8.99 1.67 5.46
N VAL A 69 -9.95 1.22 6.26
CA VAL A 69 -11.23 1.91 6.45
C VAL A 69 -11.31 2.45 7.86
N VAL A 70 -11.58 3.74 7.96
CA VAL A 70 -11.85 4.45 9.20
C VAL A 70 -13.25 5.04 9.10
N ASP A 71 -14.07 4.87 10.14
CA ASP A 71 -15.40 5.49 10.19
C ASP A 71 -15.39 6.89 10.84
N LYS A 72 -16.57 7.50 10.93
CA LYS A 72 -16.77 8.82 11.54
C LYS A 72 -16.49 8.88 13.05
N GLU A 73 -16.44 7.73 13.72
CA GLU A 73 -16.17 7.62 15.17
C GLU A 73 -14.69 7.33 15.44
N ARG A 74 -13.83 7.47 14.42
CA ARG A 74 -12.40 7.12 14.48
C ARG A 74 -12.18 5.64 14.79
N ASN A 75 -13.12 4.78 14.41
CA ASN A 75 -12.91 3.34 14.46
C ASN A 75 -12.16 2.91 13.20
N TYR A 76 -10.99 2.31 13.39
CA TYR A 76 -10.28 1.58 12.35
C TYR A 76 -10.96 0.21 12.18
N LEU A 77 -11.79 0.11 11.14
CA LEU A 77 -12.62 -1.06 10.88
C LEU A 77 -11.84 -2.21 10.24
N GLY A 78 -10.73 -1.90 9.60
CA GLY A 78 -9.91 -2.88 8.94
C GLY A 78 -9.55 -2.54 7.52
N GLY A 79 -9.35 -3.59 6.71
CA GLY A 79 -8.76 -3.39 5.42
C GLY A 79 -8.46 -4.64 4.62
N LEU A 80 -7.86 -4.40 3.46
CA LEU A 80 -7.39 -5.42 2.53
C LEU A 80 -5.90 -5.21 2.28
N ILE A 81 -5.17 -6.31 2.10
CA ILE A 81 -3.78 -6.28 1.63
C ILE A 81 -3.75 -7.09 0.34
N MET A 82 -3.25 -6.49 -0.73
CA MET A 82 -3.11 -7.12 -2.04
C MET A 82 -1.70 -6.89 -2.59
N PRO A 83 -1.19 -7.72 -3.50
CA PRO A 83 0.11 -7.48 -4.13
C PRO A 83 0.11 -6.10 -4.80
N GLY A 84 1.18 -5.34 -4.59
CA GLY A 84 1.38 -4.07 -5.28
C GLY A 84 1.54 -4.29 -6.78
N ILE A 85 1.49 -3.20 -7.54
CA ILE A 85 1.53 -3.27 -9.01
C ILE A 85 2.83 -3.93 -9.49
N GLY A 86 3.96 -3.62 -8.83
CA GLY A 86 5.26 -4.22 -9.11
C GLY A 86 5.30 -5.73 -8.86
N ILE A 87 4.84 -6.18 -7.68
CA ILE A 87 4.76 -7.61 -7.34
C ILE A 87 3.84 -8.34 -8.32
N SER A 88 2.69 -7.74 -8.66
CA SER A 88 1.74 -8.34 -9.60
C SER A 88 2.35 -8.53 -10.99
N ALA A 89 3.09 -7.53 -11.50
CA ALA A 89 3.77 -7.64 -12.78
C ALA A 89 4.91 -8.69 -12.76
N GLU A 90 5.68 -8.73 -11.69
CA GLU A 90 6.75 -9.72 -11.53
C GLU A 90 6.18 -11.15 -11.41
N ALA A 91 5.08 -11.33 -10.68
CA ALA A 91 4.41 -12.62 -10.55
C ALA A 91 3.92 -13.13 -11.91
N LEU A 92 3.31 -12.27 -12.73
CA LEU A 92 2.90 -12.61 -14.10
C LEU A 92 4.09 -13.01 -14.99
N PHE A 93 5.21 -12.30 -14.89
CA PHE A 93 6.44 -12.65 -15.60
C PHE A 93 6.97 -14.02 -15.16
N MET A 94 7.03 -14.29 -13.86
CA MET A 94 7.60 -15.52 -13.31
C MET A 94 6.70 -16.75 -13.50
N MET A 95 5.38 -16.57 -13.46
CA MET A 95 4.41 -17.68 -13.43
C MET A 95 3.76 -17.97 -14.78
N THR A 96 4.17 -17.30 -15.86
CA THR A 96 3.62 -17.55 -17.20
C THR A 96 4.73 -17.74 -18.23
N SER A 97 4.46 -18.56 -19.24
CA SER A 97 5.50 -18.97 -20.21
C SER A 97 5.81 -17.93 -21.29
N LYS A 98 4.98 -16.90 -21.44
CA LYS A 98 5.03 -15.98 -22.60
C LYS A 98 4.94 -14.50 -22.25
N LEU A 99 4.69 -14.13 -21.00
CA LEU A 99 4.65 -12.71 -20.64
C LEU A 99 6.08 -12.19 -20.46
N PRO A 100 6.47 -11.11 -21.16
CA PRO A 100 7.78 -10.52 -20.97
C PRO A 100 7.82 -9.74 -19.66
N LYS A 101 9.03 -9.54 -19.12
CA LYS A 101 9.23 -8.63 -17.99
C LYS A 101 8.97 -7.20 -18.47
N ILE A 102 8.03 -6.51 -17.84
CA ILE A 102 7.63 -5.16 -18.21
C ILE A 102 8.10 -4.13 -17.17
N LYS A 103 8.42 -2.93 -17.64
CA LYS A 103 8.57 -1.76 -16.77
C LYS A 103 7.21 -1.08 -16.60
N ILE A 104 6.83 -0.80 -15.37
CA ILE A 104 5.58 -0.11 -15.08
C ILE A 104 5.77 1.38 -15.36
N ILE A 105 4.98 1.90 -16.31
CA ILE A 105 4.95 3.31 -16.69
C ILE A 105 3.50 3.78 -16.72
N ALA A 106 3.26 5.05 -16.37
CA ALA A 106 1.94 5.64 -16.49
C ALA A 106 1.51 5.68 -17.97
N PRO A 107 0.33 5.16 -18.33
CA PRO A 107 -0.13 5.17 -19.71
C PRO A 107 -0.50 6.59 -20.16
N LYS A 108 -0.15 6.96 -21.40
CA LYS A 108 -0.47 8.28 -21.97
C LYS A 108 -1.96 8.45 -22.32
N LYS A 109 -2.68 7.34 -22.51
CA LYS A 109 -4.12 7.31 -22.79
C LYS A 109 -4.74 6.12 -22.06
N LEU A 110 -5.87 6.34 -21.40
CA LEU A 110 -6.70 5.27 -20.86
C LEU A 110 -7.44 4.60 -22.03
N PHE A 111 -7.30 3.29 -22.20
CA PHE A 111 -8.08 2.57 -23.20
C PHE A 111 -9.55 2.50 -22.75
N LYS A 112 -10.50 2.66 -23.67
CA LYS A 112 -11.92 2.43 -23.39
C LYS A 112 -12.15 0.94 -23.11
N LEU A 113 -12.51 0.61 -21.88
CA LEU A 113 -12.75 -0.76 -21.40
C LEU A 113 -14.09 -1.31 -21.92
N THR A 114 -14.17 -1.67 -23.21
CA THR A 114 -15.31 -2.41 -23.77
C THR A 114 -14.93 -3.69 -24.52
N GLN A 115 -13.66 -4.11 -24.52
CA GLN A 115 -13.27 -5.42 -25.05
C GLN A 115 -12.24 -6.11 -24.14
N LEU A 116 -12.74 -6.87 -23.16
CA LEU A 116 -11.94 -7.82 -22.37
C LEU A 116 -11.50 -9.07 -23.15
N VAL A 117 -11.63 -9.10 -24.49
CA VAL A 117 -11.26 -10.27 -25.32
C VAL A 117 -10.30 -9.94 -26.47
N GLN A 118 -9.77 -8.71 -26.59
CA GLN A 118 -8.80 -8.37 -27.64
C GLN A 118 -7.32 -8.33 -27.17
N CYS A 119 -6.97 -8.84 -25.99
CA CYS A 119 -5.56 -8.91 -25.56
C CYS A 119 -4.82 -10.09 -26.23
N LYS A 120 -4.78 -10.08 -27.57
CA LYS A 120 -3.92 -10.89 -28.44
C LYS A 120 -3.67 -10.27 -29.83
N ARG A 121 -4.31 -9.14 -30.18
CA ARG A 121 -4.05 -8.38 -31.40
C ARG A 121 -3.99 -6.92 -31.03
N ASP A 122 -2.77 -6.43 -30.80
CA ASP A 122 -2.27 -5.10 -31.20
C ASP A 122 -0.85 -4.92 -30.66
N PHE A 123 -0.02 -5.95 -30.93
CA PHE A 123 1.45 -5.91 -30.80
C PHE A 123 2.13 -5.48 -32.11
N THR A 124 1.37 -4.94 -33.06
CA THR A 124 1.83 -4.56 -34.40
C THR A 124 1.96 -3.06 -34.53
N THR A 125 3.11 -2.53 -34.08
CA THR A 125 3.92 -1.56 -34.85
C THR A 125 5.29 -1.45 -34.21
N ALA A 126 6.14 -2.44 -34.48
CA ALA A 126 7.59 -2.25 -34.49
C ALA A 126 8.14 -3.09 -35.66
N THR A 127 7.67 -2.78 -36.87
CA THR A 127 8.50 -2.97 -38.06
C THR A 127 9.54 -1.88 -38.00
N LEU A 128 10.81 -2.23 -37.87
CA LEU A 128 11.95 -1.53 -38.48
C LEU A 128 13.17 -2.47 -38.37
N LYS A 129 13.49 -3.07 -39.52
CA LYS A 129 14.75 -3.70 -39.97
C LYS A 129 15.61 -4.46 -38.96
#